data_AF-A0A949QYX9-F1
#
_entry.id   AF-A0A949QYX9-F1
#
_cell.length_a   1.000
_cell.length_b   1.000
_cell.length_c   1.000
_cell.angle_alpha   90.00
_cell.angle_beta   90.00
_cell.angle_gamma   90.00
#
_symmetry.space_group_name_H-M   'P 1'
#
loop_
_entity.id
_entity.type
_entity.pdbx_description
1 polymer ?
#
loop_
_entity_poly.entity_id
_entity_poly.type
_entity_poly.pdbx_seq_one_letter_code
_entity_poly.pdbx_strand_id
1 'polypeptide(L)'
;MGTHGTISPHPTDGKWISLPEFREAPVTQQSKKREVETASSLNERLGLSFSNFYLLTAALTHRSYANEHQDGTEDNERLEYLGDAVLDFIVAEWAYRHFPEQSEGILTKIRAYLVQNHRLAGFARKIDLGGALRLGRGEKSTGGNHRESMLGSAFEALLGAIFLDAGYEKVRTFVLPFIEPLRDTLLDEINDPKSQVQEKVQAEKLGALIYRVTASSGPDHAKTYEVEVEINGVAMGRGSGSSKAAAEREAAREALKKI
;
A
#
# COMPACT_ATOMS: atom_id res chain seq x y z
N MET A 1 8.53 46.28 -1.08
CA MET A 1 8.31 45.85 -2.48
C MET A 1 9.00 44.51 -2.64
N GLY A 2 8.22 43.43 -2.63
CA GLY A 2 8.73 42.06 -2.67
C GLY A 2 9.08 41.64 -4.09
N THR A 3 10.20 40.94 -4.25
CA THR A 3 10.55 40.23 -5.48
C THR A 3 10.17 38.77 -5.29
N HIS A 4 9.01 38.38 -5.81
CA HIS A 4 8.66 36.98 -6.02
C HIS A 4 9.51 36.44 -7.17
N GLY A 5 10.44 35.54 -6.84
CA GLY A 5 11.13 34.72 -7.83
C GLY A 5 10.15 33.66 -8.35
N THR A 6 9.76 33.79 -9.61
CA THR A 6 9.00 32.79 -10.35
C THR A 6 9.90 31.58 -10.64
N ILE A 7 9.63 30.46 -9.96
CA ILE A 7 10.22 29.17 -10.32
C ILE A 7 9.54 28.71 -11.61
N SER A 8 10.30 28.62 -12.69
CA SER A 8 9.82 28.13 -13.98
C SER A 8 9.51 26.62 -13.89
N PRO A 9 8.41 26.13 -14.50
CA PRO A 9 8.16 24.70 -14.57
C PRO A 9 9.15 24.06 -15.53
N HIS A 10 9.95 23.11 -15.02
CA HIS A 10 10.73 22.22 -15.88
C HIS A 10 9.78 21.37 -16.74
N PRO A 11 10.08 21.17 -18.04
CA PRO A 11 9.29 20.27 -18.86
C PRO A 11 9.59 18.82 -18.45
N THR A 12 8.58 18.14 -17.90
CA THR A 12 8.60 16.67 -17.78
C THR A 12 8.25 16.09 -19.14
N ASP A 13 9.26 15.87 -19.99
CA ASP A 13 9.12 14.95 -21.13
C ASP A 13 9.03 13.52 -20.60
N GLY A 14 7.86 13.21 -20.04
CA GLY A 14 7.50 11.93 -19.45
C GLY A 14 7.33 10.86 -20.52
N LYS A 15 8.44 10.27 -20.95
CA LYS A 15 8.42 8.87 -21.42
C LYS A 15 8.63 7.97 -20.22
N TRP A 16 7.53 7.73 -19.50
CA TRP A 16 7.44 6.62 -18.59
C TRP A 16 7.67 5.34 -19.39
N ILE A 17 8.53 4.46 -18.88
CA ILE A 17 8.57 3.08 -19.39
C ILE A 17 7.17 2.54 -19.12
N SER A 18 6.37 2.39 -20.17
CA SER A 18 5.18 1.58 -20.12
C SER A 18 5.63 0.25 -19.55
N LEU A 19 5.06 -0.17 -18.41
CA LEU A 19 5.15 -1.58 -18.04
C LEU A 19 4.81 -2.36 -19.32
N PRO A 20 5.64 -3.34 -19.74
CA PRO A 20 5.34 -4.09 -20.95
C PRO A 20 3.87 -4.49 -20.88
N GLU A 21 3.10 -4.28 -21.95
CA GLU A 21 1.77 -4.87 -22.06
C GLU A 21 1.93 -6.32 -21.65
N PHE A 22 1.31 -6.69 -20.52
CA PHE A 22 1.42 -8.02 -19.94
C PHE A 22 0.85 -9.00 -20.95
N ARG A 23 1.71 -9.53 -21.82
CA ARG A 23 1.37 -10.66 -22.68
C ARG A 23 1.52 -11.89 -21.83
N GLU A 24 0.45 -12.67 -21.71
CA GLU A 24 0.51 -14.03 -21.19
C GLU A 24 1.64 -14.76 -21.95
N ALA A 25 2.68 -15.15 -21.21
CA ALA A 25 3.77 -15.92 -21.79
C ALA A 25 3.23 -17.30 -22.19
N PRO A 26 3.52 -17.79 -23.41
CA PRO A 26 3.13 -19.13 -23.79
C PRO A 26 3.84 -20.14 -22.87
N VAL A 27 3.05 -21.03 -22.28
CA VAL A 27 3.54 -22.13 -21.43
C VAL A 27 4.35 -23.09 -22.29
N THR A 28 5.67 -22.91 -22.33
CA THR A 28 6.57 -23.90 -22.94
C THR A 28 6.71 -25.09 -22.00
N GLN A 29 6.34 -26.27 -22.49
CA GLN A 29 6.35 -27.51 -21.73
C GLN A 29 7.77 -27.99 -21.39
N GLN A 30 7.87 -28.56 -20.18
CA GLN A 30 8.93 -29.41 -19.61
C GLN A 30 10.08 -28.73 -18.84
N SER A 31 9.90 -28.60 -17.52
CA SER A 31 10.91 -29.08 -16.55
C SER A 31 10.28 -29.38 -15.17
N LYS A 32 10.89 -30.29 -14.43
CA LYS A 32 10.42 -30.94 -13.19
C LYS A 32 10.02 -29.96 -12.08
N LYS A 33 8.81 -30.16 -11.52
CA LYS A 33 8.29 -29.74 -10.19
C LYS A 33 9.20 -28.77 -9.38
N ARG A 34 9.29 -27.50 -9.81
CA ARG A 34 9.66 -26.40 -8.92
C ARG A 34 8.38 -25.66 -8.57
N GLU A 35 7.97 -25.82 -7.32
CA GLU A 35 6.69 -25.32 -6.79
C GLU A 35 6.78 -23.84 -6.33
N VAL A 36 7.91 -23.17 -6.59
CA VAL A 36 8.22 -21.77 -6.27
C VAL A 36 9.05 -21.20 -7.42
N GLU A 37 8.70 -20.00 -7.90
CA GLU A 37 9.43 -19.29 -8.94
C GLU A 37 10.86 -18.94 -8.45
N THR A 38 11.86 -19.07 -9.34
CA THR A 38 13.25 -18.72 -8.99
C THR A 38 13.49 -17.21 -9.08
N ALA A 39 14.46 -16.69 -8.32
CA ALA A 39 14.88 -15.29 -8.40
C ALA A 39 15.23 -14.84 -9.84
N SER A 40 15.87 -15.72 -10.63
CA SER A 40 16.17 -15.45 -12.05
C SER A 40 14.91 -15.27 -12.90
N SER A 41 13.93 -16.17 -12.73
CA SER A 41 12.65 -16.09 -13.43
C SER A 41 11.87 -14.84 -13.05
N LEU A 42 11.81 -14.52 -11.74
CA LEU A 42 11.17 -13.30 -11.26
C LEU A 42 11.85 -12.06 -11.85
N ASN A 43 13.19 -12.04 -11.85
CA ASN A 43 13.97 -10.94 -12.41
C ASN A 43 13.63 -10.69 -13.88
N GLU A 44 13.59 -11.73 -14.70
CA GLU A 44 13.20 -11.64 -16.11
C GLU A 44 11.75 -11.18 -16.29
N ARG A 45 10.82 -11.79 -15.54
CA ARG A 45 9.38 -11.51 -15.62
C ARG A 45 9.04 -10.06 -15.26
N LEU A 46 9.74 -9.51 -14.28
CA LEU A 46 9.57 -8.13 -13.84
C LEU A 46 10.44 -7.13 -14.62
N GLY A 47 11.25 -7.60 -15.57
CA GLY A 47 12.21 -6.76 -16.29
C GLY A 47 13.23 -6.11 -15.36
N LEU A 48 13.51 -6.75 -14.23
CA LEU A 48 14.55 -6.35 -13.30
C LEU A 48 15.90 -6.77 -13.90
N SER A 49 16.95 -6.00 -13.66
CA SER A 49 18.29 -6.26 -14.20
C SER A 49 19.28 -6.41 -13.05
N PHE A 50 18.97 -7.32 -12.11
CA PHE A 50 19.81 -7.54 -10.94
C PHE A 50 21.21 -8.01 -11.34
N SER A 51 22.23 -7.36 -10.78
CA SER A 51 23.61 -7.80 -10.89
C SER A 51 23.95 -8.84 -9.81
N ASN A 52 23.36 -8.69 -8.62
CA ASN A 52 23.55 -9.57 -7.48
C ASN A 52 22.26 -10.34 -7.12
N PHE A 53 22.12 -11.55 -7.65
CA PHE A 53 20.99 -12.45 -7.35
C PHE A 53 20.90 -12.90 -5.89
N TYR A 54 21.96 -12.77 -5.09
CA TYR A 54 21.89 -13.04 -3.66
C TYR A 54 20.91 -12.10 -2.96
N LEU A 55 20.91 -10.81 -3.33
CA LEU A 55 19.99 -9.81 -2.76
C LEU A 55 18.53 -10.15 -3.08
N LEU A 56 18.25 -10.49 -4.34
CA LEU A 56 16.89 -10.88 -4.76
C LEU A 56 16.46 -12.19 -4.10
N THR A 57 17.37 -13.15 -3.96
CA THR A 57 17.09 -14.41 -3.27
C THR A 57 16.79 -14.18 -1.79
N ALA A 58 17.56 -13.34 -1.11
CA ALA A 58 17.32 -12.96 0.29
C ALA A 58 15.97 -12.24 0.45
N ALA A 59 15.64 -11.28 -0.43
CA ALA A 59 14.35 -10.56 -0.40
C ALA A 59 13.13 -11.50 -0.50
N LEU A 60 13.26 -12.60 -1.24
CA LEU A 60 12.22 -13.61 -1.42
C LEU A 60 12.20 -14.67 -0.31
N THR A 61 13.14 -14.64 0.63
CA THR A 61 13.29 -15.67 1.66
C THR A 61 12.70 -15.19 2.97
N HIS A 62 11.60 -15.83 3.39
CA HIS A 62 11.06 -15.60 4.73
C HIS A 62 11.87 -16.37 5.78
N ARG A 63 11.93 -15.85 7.01
CA ARG A 63 12.60 -16.49 8.15
C ARG A 63 12.21 -17.95 8.38
N SER A 64 10.95 -18.33 8.09
CA SER A 64 10.53 -19.74 8.22
C SER A 64 11.26 -20.67 7.27
N TYR A 65 11.61 -20.20 6.07
CA TYR A 65 12.42 -20.96 5.13
C TYR A 65 13.87 -21.03 5.61
N ALA A 66 14.46 -19.90 5.99
CA ALA A 66 15.86 -19.82 6.44
C ALA A 66 16.11 -20.67 7.71
N ASN A 67 15.15 -20.71 8.63
CA ASN A 67 15.25 -21.57 9.82
C ASN A 67 15.14 -23.06 9.49
N GLU A 68 14.35 -23.44 8.47
CA GLU A 68 14.23 -24.83 8.02
C GLU A 68 15.43 -25.27 7.16
N HIS A 69 16.09 -24.36 6.47
CA HIS A 69 17.20 -24.63 5.55
C HIS A 69 18.48 -23.97 6.08
N GLN A 70 19.35 -24.76 6.71
CA GLN A 70 20.66 -24.31 7.20
C GLN A 70 21.70 -24.18 6.06
N ASP A 71 21.29 -23.68 4.89
CA ASP A 71 22.14 -23.50 3.71
C ASP A 71 22.87 -22.14 3.70
N GLY A 72 22.70 -21.34 4.76
CA GLY A 72 23.31 -20.02 4.91
C GLY A 72 22.55 -18.90 4.20
N THR A 73 21.35 -19.16 3.65
CA THR A 73 20.51 -18.11 3.09
C THR A 73 20.02 -17.15 4.20
N GLU A 74 20.29 -15.86 4.06
CA GLU A 74 19.68 -14.81 4.91
C GLU A 74 18.19 -14.63 4.59
N ASP A 75 17.40 -14.32 5.62
CA ASP A 75 16.01 -13.91 5.44
C ASP A 75 15.89 -12.43 5.02
N ASN A 76 14.66 -12.03 4.72
CA ASN A 76 14.33 -10.74 4.17
C ASN A 76 14.18 -9.61 5.20
N GLU A 77 14.26 -9.86 6.51
CA GLU A 77 13.91 -8.86 7.54
C GLU A 77 14.80 -7.60 7.48
N ARG A 78 16.09 -7.75 7.17
CA ARG A 78 17.02 -6.61 7.02
C ARG A 78 16.77 -5.81 5.75
N LEU A 79 16.35 -6.49 4.67
CA LEU A 79 16.00 -5.85 3.41
C LEU A 79 14.65 -5.15 3.51
N GLU A 80 13.69 -5.72 4.22
CA GLU A 80 12.40 -5.12 4.56
C GLU A 80 12.63 -3.79 5.30
N TYR A 81 13.41 -3.81 6.39
CA TYR A 81 13.76 -2.61 7.14
C TYR A 81 14.35 -1.49 6.27
N LEU A 82 15.27 -1.83 5.36
CA LEU A 82 15.86 -0.86 4.44
C LEU A 82 14.85 -0.37 3.39
N GLY A 83 14.06 -1.30 2.85
CA GLY A 83 13.06 -1.04 1.83
C GLY A 83 11.95 -0.12 2.28
N ASP A 84 11.47 -0.28 3.52
CA ASP A 84 10.52 0.61 4.18
C ASP A 84 11.05 2.05 4.21
N ALA A 85 12.26 2.27 4.72
CA ALA A 85 12.86 3.60 4.77
C ALA A 85 13.05 4.24 3.38
N VAL A 86 13.45 3.45 2.37
CA VAL A 86 13.59 3.92 0.99
C VAL A 86 12.23 4.28 0.38
N LEU A 87 11.22 3.44 0.60
CA LEU A 87 9.85 3.66 0.14
C LEU A 87 9.27 4.94 0.76
N ASP A 88 9.44 5.10 2.07
CA ASP A 88 8.97 6.27 2.81
C ASP A 88 9.56 7.57 2.26
N PHE A 89 10.86 7.56 1.94
CA PHE A 89 11.51 8.70 1.31
C PHE A 89 10.97 8.99 -0.09
N ILE A 90 10.82 7.97 -0.95
CA ILE A 90 10.28 8.14 -2.31
C ILE A 90 8.86 8.71 -2.25
N VAL A 91 8.03 8.17 -1.37
CA VAL A 91 6.63 8.58 -1.21
C VAL A 91 6.56 10.01 -0.64
N ALA A 92 7.41 10.35 0.32
CA ALA A 92 7.51 11.72 0.85
C ALA A 92 7.91 12.72 -0.25
N GLU A 93 8.94 12.40 -1.03
CA GLU A 93 9.36 13.23 -2.17
C GLU A 93 8.23 13.37 -3.19
N TRP A 94 7.59 12.26 -3.55
CA TRP A 94 6.48 12.24 -4.50
C TRP A 94 5.32 13.11 -4.01
N ALA A 95 4.91 12.97 -2.75
CA ALA A 95 3.82 13.73 -2.16
C ALA A 95 4.14 15.23 -2.15
N TYR A 96 5.36 15.61 -1.74
CA TYR A 96 5.83 16.99 -1.72
C TYR A 96 5.74 17.66 -3.10
N ARG A 97 6.12 16.94 -4.16
CA ARG A 97 6.10 17.48 -5.54
C ARG A 97 4.70 17.54 -6.15
N HIS A 98 3.82 16.59 -5.82
CA HIS A 98 2.49 16.48 -6.44
C HIS A 98 1.39 17.24 -5.71
N PHE A 99 1.61 17.59 -4.45
CA PHE A 99 0.66 18.30 -3.59
C PHE A 99 1.28 19.56 -2.93
N PRO A 100 1.81 20.52 -3.72
CA PRO A 100 2.56 21.68 -3.19
C PRO A 100 1.71 22.62 -2.32
N GLU A 101 0.39 22.59 -2.48
CA GLU A 101 -0.55 23.43 -1.72
C GLU A 101 -0.99 22.80 -0.38
N GLN A 102 -0.57 21.56 -0.09
CA GLN A 102 -1.00 20.83 1.10
C GLN A 102 -0.06 21.07 2.29
N SER A 103 -0.61 21.04 3.50
CA SER A 103 0.18 21.18 4.73
C SER A 103 1.01 19.93 5.02
N GLU A 104 2.05 20.07 5.84
CA GLU A 104 2.89 18.94 6.30
C GLU A 104 2.04 17.81 6.90
N GLY A 105 1.04 18.13 7.72
CA GLY A 105 0.15 17.11 8.30
C GLY A 105 -0.63 16.32 7.25
N ILE A 106 -1.08 16.96 6.16
CA ILE A 106 -1.71 16.26 5.04
C ILE A 106 -0.67 15.42 4.30
N LEU A 107 0.52 15.94 3.99
CA LEU A 107 1.58 15.17 3.34
C LEU A 107 1.97 13.92 4.16
N THR A 108 2.00 14.03 5.49
CA THR A 108 2.22 12.90 6.40
C THR A 108 1.10 11.86 6.30
N LYS A 109 -0.18 12.29 6.19
CA LYS A 109 -1.31 11.38 5.94
C LYS A 109 -1.24 10.71 4.57
N ILE A 110 -0.85 11.45 3.53
CA ILE A 110 -0.61 10.92 2.18
C ILE A 110 0.43 9.80 2.24
N ARG A 111 1.58 10.07 2.86
CA ARG A 111 2.64 9.07 3.00
C ARG A 111 2.15 7.83 3.72
N ALA A 112 1.58 8.01 4.92
CA ALA A 112 1.04 6.92 5.72
C ALA A 112 0.00 6.10 4.93
N TYR A 113 -0.87 6.75 4.17
CA TYR A 113 -1.87 6.07 3.35
C TYR A 113 -1.25 5.20 2.25
N LEU A 114 -0.24 5.72 1.54
CA LEU A 114 0.39 5.04 0.41
C LEU A 114 1.23 3.82 0.81
N VAL A 115 1.87 3.87 1.97
CA VAL A 115 2.75 2.79 2.48
C VAL A 115 2.04 1.81 3.41
N GLN A 116 0.72 1.89 3.53
CA GLN A 116 -0.04 0.94 4.34
C GLN A 116 0.13 -0.50 3.83
N ASN A 117 0.34 -1.44 4.77
CA ASN A 117 0.58 -2.85 4.48
C ASN A 117 -0.43 -3.48 3.51
N HIS A 118 -1.72 -3.17 3.63
CA HIS A 118 -2.74 -3.72 2.73
C HIS A 118 -2.52 -3.29 1.25
N ARG A 119 -1.99 -2.07 1.04
CA ARG A 119 -1.64 -1.56 -0.30
C ARG A 119 -0.39 -2.22 -0.83
N LEU A 120 0.65 -2.33 0.00
CA LEU A 120 1.89 -3.01 -0.37
C LEU A 120 1.64 -4.48 -0.72
N ALA A 121 0.79 -5.15 0.05
CA ALA A 121 0.29 -6.48 -0.30
C ALA A 121 -0.47 -6.48 -1.63
N GLY A 122 -1.27 -5.45 -1.90
CA GLY A 122 -1.90 -5.24 -3.21
C GLY A 122 -0.89 -5.09 -4.36
N PHE A 123 0.19 -4.34 -4.15
CA PHE A 123 1.27 -4.17 -5.13
C PHE A 123 2.01 -5.49 -5.37
N ALA A 124 2.34 -6.21 -4.30
CA ALA A 124 2.93 -7.54 -4.36
C ALA A 124 2.06 -8.53 -5.17
N ARG A 125 0.73 -8.50 -4.98
CA ARG A 125 -0.20 -9.33 -5.77
C ARG A 125 -0.23 -8.95 -7.24
N LYS A 126 -0.17 -7.66 -7.58
CA LYS A 126 -0.14 -7.20 -8.98
C LYS A 126 1.05 -7.76 -9.76
N ILE A 127 2.16 -8.03 -9.07
CA ILE A 127 3.37 -8.61 -9.66
C ILE A 127 3.54 -10.11 -9.33
N ASP A 128 2.51 -10.77 -8.81
CA ASP A 128 2.58 -12.17 -8.35
C ASP A 128 3.84 -12.49 -7.52
N LEU A 129 4.17 -11.63 -6.56
CA LEU A 129 5.36 -11.81 -5.72
C LEU A 129 5.23 -13.05 -4.84
N GLY A 130 4.01 -13.38 -4.43
CA GLY A 130 3.71 -14.55 -3.59
C GLY A 130 4.11 -15.89 -4.23
N GLY A 131 4.10 -15.99 -5.57
CA GLY A 131 4.56 -17.17 -6.31
C GLY A 131 6.07 -17.40 -6.24
N ALA A 132 6.85 -16.37 -5.94
CA ALA A 132 8.31 -16.40 -5.83
C ALA A 132 8.81 -16.53 -4.38
N LEU A 133 7.92 -16.42 -3.38
CA LEU A 133 8.31 -16.50 -1.97
C LEU A 133 8.77 -17.90 -1.55
N ARG A 134 9.95 -17.93 -0.93
CA ARG A 134 10.51 -19.10 -0.27
C ARG A 134 10.03 -19.12 1.17
N LEU A 135 9.13 -20.05 1.46
CA LEU A 135 8.53 -20.25 2.78
C LEU A 135 8.87 -21.65 3.30
N GLY A 136 9.03 -21.78 4.61
CA GLY A 136 9.06 -23.07 5.28
C GLY A 136 7.77 -23.86 5.04
N ARG A 137 7.81 -25.19 5.15
CA ARG A 137 6.69 -26.07 4.79
C ARG A 137 5.42 -25.74 5.57
N GLY A 138 5.56 -25.50 6.87
CA GLY A 138 4.44 -25.13 7.74
C GLY A 138 3.80 -23.82 7.29
N GLU A 139 4.62 -22.80 7.05
CA GLU A 139 4.17 -21.48 6.62
C GLU A 139 3.54 -21.49 5.21
N LYS A 140 4.05 -22.33 4.31
CA LYS A 140 3.43 -22.54 2.99
C LYS A 140 2.07 -23.21 3.12
N SER A 141 1.94 -24.22 3.98
CA SER A 141 0.70 -24.99 4.17
C SER A 141 -0.46 -24.18 4.74
N THR A 142 -0.16 -23.14 5.50
CA THR A 142 -1.14 -22.19 6.05
C THR A 142 -1.49 -21.05 5.11
N GLY A 143 -1.00 -21.08 3.86
CA GLY A 143 -1.24 -20.02 2.87
C GLY A 143 -0.43 -18.75 3.12
N GLY A 144 0.73 -18.86 3.76
CA GLY A 144 1.57 -17.72 4.13
C GLY A 144 1.88 -16.76 2.96
N ASN A 145 2.01 -17.29 1.74
CA ASN A 145 2.30 -16.53 0.52
C ASN A 145 1.11 -15.68 0.01
N HIS A 146 -0.05 -15.75 0.64
CA HIS A 146 -1.22 -14.91 0.33
C HIS A 146 -1.56 -13.91 1.46
N ARG A 147 -0.93 -14.08 2.64
CA ARG A 147 -1.17 -13.22 3.80
C ARG A 147 -0.66 -11.81 3.55
N GLU A 148 -1.44 -10.82 3.95
CA GLU A 148 -1.12 -9.41 3.68
C GLU A 148 0.20 -8.97 4.31
N SER A 149 0.45 -9.29 5.58
CA SER A 149 1.71 -8.95 6.25
C SER A 149 2.91 -9.51 5.50
N MET A 150 2.85 -10.77 5.07
CA MET A 150 3.94 -11.41 4.33
C MET A 150 4.21 -10.73 2.99
N LEU A 151 3.16 -10.39 2.26
CA LEU A 151 3.27 -9.77 0.95
C LEU A 151 3.74 -8.32 1.04
N GLY A 152 3.31 -7.56 2.05
CA GLY A 152 3.80 -6.21 2.31
C GLY A 152 5.30 -6.20 2.63
N SER A 153 5.71 -6.97 3.64
CA SER A 153 7.12 -7.13 4.03
C SER A 153 7.99 -7.61 2.86
N ALA A 154 7.51 -8.56 2.06
CA ALA A 154 8.25 -9.01 0.87
C ALA A 154 8.39 -7.94 -0.20
N PHE A 155 7.36 -7.10 -0.39
CA PHE A 155 7.43 -5.98 -1.33
C PHE A 155 8.48 -4.97 -0.88
N GLU A 156 8.49 -4.60 0.40
CA GLU A 156 9.52 -3.72 0.97
C GLU A 156 10.91 -4.34 0.82
N ALA A 157 11.08 -5.62 1.15
CA ALA A 157 12.34 -6.32 0.97
C ALA A 157 12.84 -6.33 -0.49
N LEU A 158 11.92 -6.46 -1.45
CA LEU A 158 12.25 -6.33 -2.87
C LEU A 158 12.76 -4.91 -3.19
N LEU A 159 12.13 -3.86 -2.66
CA LEU A 159 12.61 -2.49 -2.82
C LEU A 159 14.00 -2.29 -2.20
N GLY A 160 14.24 -2.85 -1.01
CA GLY A 160 15.55 -2.84 -0.35
C GLY A 160 16.63 -3.54 -1.19
N ALA A 161 16.30 -4.67 -1.82
CA ALA A 161 17.20 -5.37 -2.72
C ALA A 161 17.49 -4.57 -4.00
N ILE A 162 16.48 -3.96 -4.63
CA ILE A 162 16.65 -3.10 -5.81
C ILE A 162 17.52 -1.89 -5.44
N PHE A 163 17.31 -1.31 -4.26
CA PHE A 163 18.10 -0.17 -3.79
C PHE A 163 19.59 -0.52 -3.66
N LEU A 164 19.91 -1.64 -3.03
CA LEU A 164 21.31 -2.06 -2.86
C LEU A 164 21.98 -2.46 -4.17
N ASP A 165 21.24 -3.02 -5.12
CA ASP A 165 21.79 -3.47 -6.40
C ASP A 165 21.95 -2.32 -7.41
N ALA A 166 20.93 -1.44 -7.50
CA ALA A 166 20.79 -0.47 -8.60
C ALA A 166 20.51 0.98 -8.16
N GLY A 167 20.36 1.24 -6.86
CA GLY A 167 20.23 2.58 -6.30
C GLY A 167 18.83 3.19 -6.39
N TYR A 168 18.73 4.41 -5.84
CA TYR A 168 17.49 5.17 -5.63
C TYR A 168 16.59 5.27 -6.87
N GLU A 169 17.14 5.72 -8.00
CA GLU A 169 16.34 5.98 -9.21
C GLU A 169 15.68 4.72 -9.76
N LYS A 170 16.30 3.54 -9.53
CA LYS A 170 15.73 2.28 -9.99
C LYS A 170 14.54 1.85 -9.13
N VAL A 171 14.63 2.04 -7.82
CA VAL A 171 13.49 1.83 -6.91
C VAL A 171 12.36 2.80 -7.25
N ARG A 172 12.67 4.09 -7.45
CA ARG A 172 11.70 5.13 -7.81
C ARG A 172 10.96 4.76 -9.09
N THR A 173 11.68 4.40 -10.15
CA THR A 173 11.07 4.01 -11.43
C THR A 173 10.21 2.75 -11.31
N PHE A 174 10.59 1.82 -10.42
CA PHE A 174 9.81 0.61 -10.16
C PHE A 174 8.53 0.89 -9.38
N VAL A 175 8.57 1.74 -8.34
CA VAL A 175 7.45 1.91 -7.40
C VAL A 175 6.41 2.94 -7.85
N LEU A 176 6.81 4.01 -8.54
CA LEU A 176 5.88 5.08 -8.93
C LEU A 176 4.69 4.60 -9.79
N PRO A 177 4.83 3.65 -10.73
CA PRO A 177 3.69 3.11 -11.47
C PRO A 177 2.59 2.48 -10.59
N PHE A 178 2.91 2.08 -9.36
CA PHE A 178 1.91 1.58 -8.40
C PHE A 178 1.20 2.71 -7.64
N ILE A 179 1.91 3.82 -7.40
CA ILE A 179 1.46 4.96 -6.60
C ILE A 179 0.68 5.96 -7.45
N GLU A 180 1.17 6.31 -8.64
CA GLU A 180 0.59 7.33 -9.52
C GLU A 180 -0.92 7.14 -9.78
N PRO A 181 -1.43 5.92 -10.04
CA PRO A 181 -2.87 5.72 -10.27
C PRO A 181 -3.75 6.03 -9.05
N LEU A 182 -3.18 6.14 -7.85
CA LEU A 182 -3.91 6.46 -6.62
C LEU A 182 -4.09 7.96 -6.41
N ARG A 183 -3.35 8.80 -7.16
CA ARG A 183 -3.26 10.25 -6.95
C ARG A 183 -4.61 10.94 -6.90
N ASP A 184 -5.48 10.64 -7.87
CA ASP A 184 -6.73 11.38 -8.08
C ASP A 184 -7.76 11.13 -6.97
N THR A 185 -7.75 9.94 -6.36
CA THR A 185 -8.65 9.58 -5.25
C THR A 185 -8.04 9.84 -3.87
N LEU A 186 -6.75 10.22 -3.83
CA LEU A 186 -5.97 10.15 -2.61
C LEU A 186 -6.46 11.11 -1.52
N LEU A 187 -6.77 12.36 -1.90
CA LEU A 187 -7.25 13.36 -0.95
C LEU A 187 -8.63 13.00 -0.38
N ASP A 188 -9.50 12.39 -1.17
CA ASP A 188 -10.82 11.96 -0.72
C ASP A 188 -10.73 10.80 0.29
N GLU A 189 -9.75 9.93 0.09
CA GLU A 189 -9.51 8.76 0.92
C GLU A 189 -8.85 9.10 2.26
N ILE A 190 -7.84 9.97 2.26
CA ILE A 190 -7.17 10.39 3.50
C ILE A 190 -8.04 11.35 4.34
N ASN A 191 -8.96 12.06 3.71
CA ASN A 191 -9.93 12.92 4.38
C ASN A 191 -11.23 12.17 4.68
N ASP A 192 -11.18 10.84 4.84
CA ASP A 192 -12.34 10.06 5.24
C ASP A 192 -12.94 10.63 6.56
N PRO A 193 -14.20 11.08 6.53
CA PRO A 193 -14.84 11.69 7.68
C PRO A 193 -14.84 10.81 8.93
N LYS A 194 -14.88 9.48 8.80
CA LYS A 194 -14.88 8.59 9.98
C LYS A 194 -13.53 8.64 10.68
N SER A 195 -12.43 8.62 9.91
CA SER A 195 -11.08 8.78 10.43
C SER A 195 -10.90 10.14 11.12
N GLN A 196 -11.41 11.22 10.51
CA GLN A 196 -11.35 12.56 11.11
C GLN A 196 -12.12 12.65 12.44
N VAL A 197 -13.32 12.07 12.54
CA VAL A 197 -14.07 12.01 13.81
C VAL A 197 -13.28 11.22 14.85
N GLN A 198 -12.70 10.09 14.47
CA GLN A 198 -11.92 9.24 15.37
C GLN A 198 -10.70 9.97 15.94
N GLU A 199 -9.94 10.66 15.09
CA GLU A 199 -8.79 11.47 15.49
C GLU A 199 -9.20 12.59 16.44
N LYS A 200 -10.28 13.33 16.12
CA LYS A 200 -10.74 14.45 16.95
C LYS A 200 -11.27 14.00 18.31
N VAL A 201 -12.05 12.92 18.35
CA VAL A 201 -12.53 12.30 19.59
C VAL A 201 -11.37 11.86 20.48
N GLN A 202 -10.32 11.27 19.91
CA GLN A 202 -9.14 10.85 20.67
C GLN A 202 -8.32 12.04 21.16
N ALA A 203 -8.05 13.02 20.29
CA ALA A 203 -7.26 14.20 20.63
C ALA A 203 -7.89 15.02 21.75
N GLU A 204 -9.21 15.22 21.71
CA GLU A 204 -9.98 15.97 22.70
C GLU A 204 -10.48 15.11 23.87
N LYS A 205 -10.19 13.80 23.87
CA LYS A 205 -10.61 12.83 24.89
C LYS A 205 -12.13 12.83 25.14
N LEU A 206 -12.92 12.92 24.07
CA LEU A 206 -14.38 13.06 24.14
C LEU A 206 -15.10 11.75 24.54
N GLY A 207 -14.38 10.62 24.61
CA GLY A 207 -14.92 9.34 25.05
C GLY A 207 -15.10 8.33 23.92
N ALA A 208 -16.04 7.39 24.08
CA ALA A 208 -16.25 6.32 23.11
C ALA A 208 -17.00 6.80 21.86
N LEU A 209 -16.45 6.51 20.68
CA LEU A 209 -17.10 6.74 19.37
C LEU A 209 -17.82 5.47 18.92
N ILE A 210 -19.13 5.53 18.68
CA ILE A 210 -19.96 4.38 18.29
C ILE A 210 -20.83 4.74 17.09
N TYR A 211 -20.84 3.88 16.08
CA TYR A 211 -21.79 3.97 14.95
C TYR A 211 -22.90 2.94 15.14
N ARG A 212 -24.17 3.34 15.00
CA ARG A 212 -25.33 2.47 15.14
C ARG A 212 -26.22 2.60 13.91
N VAL A 213 -26.53 1.47 13.27
CA VAL A 213 -27.60 1.41 12.25
C VAL A 213 -28.93 1.60 12.96
N THR A 214 -29.63 2.69 12.65
CA THR A 214 -30.93 3.04 13.25
C THR A 214 -32.10 2.53 12.43
N ALA A 215 -31.92 2.42 11.10
CA ALA A 215 -32.92 1.85 10.21
C ALA A 215 -32.28 1.21 8.97
N SER A 216 -33.01 0.28 8.36
CA SER A 216 -32.72 -0.20 7.01
C SER A 216 -34.03 -0.42 6.27
N SER A 217 -34.14 0.11 5.06
CA SER A 217 -35.36 0.08 4.25
C SER A 217 -35.03 -0.19 2.77
N GLY A 218 -36.06 -0.43 1.96
CA GLY A 218 -35.92 -0.73 0.53
C GLY A 218 -35.68 -2.22 0.22
N PRO A 219 -35.88 -2.63 -1.04
CA PRO A 219 -35.64 -4.00 -1.49
C PRO A 219 -34.15 -4.32 -1.50
N ASP A 220 -33.77 -5.60 -1.50
CA ASP A 220 -32.35 -6.00 -1.33
C ASP A 220 -31.41 -5.44 -2.41
N HIS A 221 -31.91 -5.18 -3.61
CA HIS A 221 -31.15 -4.58 -4.71
C HIS A 221 -31.12 -3.03 -4.68
N ALA A 222 -31.84 -2.40 -3.76
CA ALA A 222 -31.89 -0.95 -3.57
C ALA A 222 -32.12 -0.60 -2.09
N LYS A 223 -31.28 -1.18 -1.23
CA LYS A 223 -31.38 -1.03 0.21
C LYS A 223 -30.81 0.32 0.63
N THR A 224 -31.51 1.01 1.53
CA THR A 224 -31.06 2.24 2.17
C THR A 224 -30.82 1.97 3.64
N TYR A 225 -29.66 2.38 4.15
CA TYR A 225 -29.30 2.30 5.56
C TYR A 225 -29.31 3.70 6.16
N GLU A 226 -29.78 3.80 7.40
CA GLU A 226 -29.63 4.99 8.24
C GLU A 226 -28.71 4.64 9.41
N VAL A 227 -27.75 5.52 9.67
CA VAL A 227 -26.75 5.35 10.73
C VAL A 227 -26.69 6.62 11.56
N GLU A 228 -26.60 6.45 12.88
CA GLU A 228 -26.29 7.49 13.84
C GLU A 228 -24.88 7.26 14.40
N VAL A 229 -24.13 8.34 14.58
CA VAL A 229 -22.84 8.33 15.28
C VAL A 229 -23.00 8.99 16.65
N GLU A 230 -22.56 8.28 17.68
CA GLU A 230 -22.62 8.69 19.08
C GLU A 230 -21.20 8.91 19.62
N ILE A 231 -20.99 9.96 20.39
CA ILE A 231 -19.77 10.19 21.18
C ILE A 231 -20.16 10.22 22.66
N ASN A 232 -19.63 9.27 23.44
CA ASN A 232 -19.94 9.08 24.86
C ASN A 232 -21.46 8.99 25.14
N GLY A 233 -22.20 8.31 24.26
CA GLY A 233 -23.65 8.12 24.34
C GLY A 233 -24.49 9.31 23.86
N VAL A 234 -23.87 10.41 23.39
CA VAL A 234 -24.57 11.56 22.82
C VAL A 234 -24.59 11.44 21.29
N ALA A 235 -25.76 11.54 20.68
CA ALA A 235 -25.91 11.52 19.22
C ALA A 235 -25.30 12.77 18.57
N MET A 236 -24.24 12.58 17.79
CA MET A 236 -23.47 13.68 17.17
C MET A 236 -23.80 13.85 15.69
N GLY A 237 -24.19 12.81 14.97
CA GLY A 237 -24.52 12.91 13.55
C GLY A 237 -25.40 11.77 13.06
N ARG A 238 -26.11 11.99 11.96
CA ARG A 238 -26.91 10.97 11.27
C ARG A 238 -26.58 10.99 9.78
N GLY A 239 -26.61 9.83 9.16
CA GLY A 239 -26.32 9.68 7.74
C GLY A 239 -27.16 8.58 7.12
N SER A 240 -27.39 8.69 5.82
CA SER A 240 -28.07 7.65 5.05
C SER A 240 -27.29 7.30 3.79
N GLY A 241 -27.43 6.07 3.31
CA GLY A 241 -26.70 5.62 2.13
C GLY A 241 -27.15 4.25 1.63
N SER A 242 -26.76 3.92 0.40
CA SER A 242 -27.04 2.61 -0.23
C SER A 242 -26.26 1.45 0.39
N SER A 243 -25.30 1.75 1.27
CA SER A 243 -24.56 0.79 2.08
C SER A 243 -24.37 1.33 3.49
N LYS A 244 -24.11 0.45 4.46
CA LYS A 244 -23.77 0.86 5.84
C LYS A 244 -22.55 1.80 5.85
N ALA A 245 -21.53 1.50 5.07
CA ALA A 245 -20.32 2.33 4.99
C ALA A 245 -20.61 3.74 4.44
N ALA A 246 -21.47 3.86 3.42
CA ALA A 246 -21.89 5.15 2.90
C ALA A 246 -22.69 5.96 3.94
N ALA A 247 -23.61 5.31 4.65
CA ALA A 247 -24.39 5.94 5.72
C ALA A 247 -23.51 6.38 6.91
N GLU A 248 -22.55 5.56 7.31
CA GLU A 248 -21.56 5.89 8.36
C GLU A 248 -20.70 7.10 7.98
N ARG A 249 -20.25 7.17 6.71
CA ARG A 249 -19.45 8.30 6.22
C ARG A 249 -20.22 9.61 6.29
N GLU A 250 -21.50 9.57 5.95
CA GLU A 250 -22.37 10.75 6.05
C GLU A 250 -22.65 11.13 7.51
N ALA A 251 -22.90 10.15 8.39
CA ALA A 251 -23.08 10.40 9.82
C ALA A 251 -21.83 11.05 10.43
N ALA A 252 -20.64 10.60 10.04
CA ALA A 252 -19.37 11.17 10.48
C ALA A 252 -19.19 12.63 10.02
N ARG A 253 -19.59 12.98 8.78
CA ARG A 253 -19.57 14.39 8.33
C ARG A 253 -20.45 15.29 9.16
N GLU A 254 -21.66 14.83 9.48
CA GLU A 254 -22.56 15.57 10.35
C GLU A 254 -21.97 15.74 11.76
N ALA A 255 -21.34 14.70 12.30
CA ALA A 255 -20.67 14.81 13.60
C ALA A 255 -19.53 15.81 13.59
N LEU A 256 -18.67 15.85 12.56
CA LEU A 256 -17.56 16.81 12.43
C LEU A 256 -17.98 18.28 12.46
N LYS A 257 -19.25 18.59 12.16
CA LYS A 257 -19.78 19.96 12.27
C LYS A 257 -20.09 20.36 13.72
N LYS A 258 -20.22 19.38 14.62
CA LYS A 258 -20.65 19.56 16.02
C LYS A 258 -19.53 19.40 17.04
N ILE A 259 -18.40 18.84 16.63
CA ILE A 259 -17.14 18.79 17.39
C ILE A 259 -16.17 19.77 16.77
#